data_AF-A0A7W0FEF5-F1
#
_entry.id   AF-A0A7W0FEF5-F1
#
_cell.length_a   1.000
_cell.length_b   1.000
_cell.length_c   1.000
_cell.angle_alpha   90.00
_cell.angle_beta   90.00
_cell.angle_gamma   90.00
#
_symmetry.space_group_name_H-M   'P 1'
#
loop_
_entity.id
_entity.type
_entity.pdbx_description
1 polymer ?
#
loop_
_entity_poly.entity_id
_entity_poly.type
_entity_poly.pdbx_seq_one_letter_code
_entity_poly.pdbx_strand_id
1 'polypeptide(L)'
;MTITLKSKVEKHAIKLPEWVQIPDGREVKVIIETEMNKEEKRMLAANLCGAWVDDPSIDSIFEEIEKERHKYPGREVDINAFA
;
A
#
# COMPACT_ATOMS: atom_id res chain seq x y z
N MET A 1 -4.74 -31.53 5.96
CA MET A 1 -5.64 -31.03 4.90
C MET A 1 -6.01 -29.62 5.28
N THR A 2 -5.80 -28.66 4.38
CA THR A 2 -6.08 -27.25 4.63
C THR A 2 -7.20 -26.82 3.69
N ILE A 3 -8.22 -26.17 4.23
CA ILE A 3 -9.37 -25.67 3.49
C ILE A 3 -9.37 -24.16 3.66
N THR A 4 -9.32 -23.43 2.56
CA THR A 4 -9.32 -21.96 2.55
C THR A 4 -10.60 -21.49 1.89
N LEU A 5 -11.39 -20.68 2.60
CA LEU A 5 -12.69 -20.18 2.15
C LEU A 5 -12.74 -18.67 2.29
N LYS A 6 -13.34 -18.00 1.32
CA LYS A 6 -13.64 -16.56 1.42
C LYS A 6 -15.06 -16.38 1.93
N SER A 7 -15.19 -15.80 3.11
CA SER A 7 -16.45 -15.58 3.80
C SER A 7 -16.65 -14.11 4.15
N LYS A 8 -17.92 -13.72 4.29
CA LYS A 8 -18.28 -12.43 4.90
C LYS A 8 -18.66 -12.63 6.36
N VAL A 9 -18.34 -11.63 7.18
CA VAL A 9 -18.82 -11.54 8.56
C VAL A 9 -20.19 -10.87 8.54
N GLU A 10 -21.20 -11.53 9.09
CA GLU A 10 -22.54 -10.99 9.28
C GLU A 10 -22.96 -11.18 10.74
N LYS A 11 -23.38 -10.09 11.41
CA LYS A 11 -23.82 -10.12 12.82
C LYS A 11 -22.82 -10.79 13.76
N HIS A 12 -21.52 -10.51 13.59
CA HIS A 12 -20.41 -11.10 14.37
C HIS A 12 -20.19 -12.61 14.17
N ALA A 13 -20.81 -13.22 13.14
CA ALA A 13 -20.57 -14.60 12.76
C ALA A 13 -19.92 -14.69 11.37
N ILE A 14 -18.97 -15.60 11.20
CA ILE A 14 -18.40 -15.95 9.89
C ILE A 14 -19.33 -17.00 9.26
N LYS A 15 -20.06 -16.61 8.21
CA LYS A 15 -20.85 -17.59 7.44
C LYS A 15 -19.97 -18.28 6.42
N LEU A 16 -19.88 -19.60 6.51
CA LEU A 16 -19.24 -20.40 5.47
C LEU A 16 -20.11 -20.33 4.19
N PRO A 17 -19.53 -20.07 3.01
CA PRO A 17 -20.29 -19.98 1.77
C PRO A 17 -20.85 -21.34 1.35
N GLU A 18 -20.19 -22.42 1.76
CA GLU A 18 -20.54 -23.79 1.43
C GLU A 18 -20.34 -24.72 2.63
N TRP A 19 -21.02 -25.86 2.59
CA TRP A 19 -20.90 -26.87 3.62
C TRP A 19 -19.55 -27.59 3.51
N VAL A 20 -18.74 -27.49 4.56
CA VAL A 20 -17.44 -28.14 4.63
C VAL A 20 -17.59 -29.49 5.32
N GLN A 21 -17.39 -30.57 4.58
CA GLN A 21 -17.45 -31.92 5.15
C GLN A 21 -16.17 -32.23 5.94
N ILE A 22 -16.19 -31.90 7.23
CA ILE A 22 -15.16 -32.31 8.18
C ILE A 22 -15.74 -33.45 9.03
N PRO A 23 -15.06 -34.61 9.13
CA PRO A 23 -15.54 -35.71 9.96
C PRO A 23 -15.69 -35.30 11.42
N ASP A 24 -16.77 -35.78 12.05
CA ASP A 24 -17.04 -35.53 13.46
C ASP A 24 -15.90 -36.01 14.37
N GLY A 25 -15.63 -35.24 15.42
CA GLY A 25 -14.58 -35.54 16.40
C GLY A 25 -13.16 -35.16 15.97
N ARG A 26 -12.99 -34.55 14.78
CA ARG A 26 -11.68 -34.09 14.32
C ARG A 26 -11.36 -32.70 14.86
N GLU A 27 -10.20 -32.55 15.49
CA GLU A 27 -9.69 -31.24 15.92
C GLU A 27 -9.30 -30.39 14.70
N VAL A 28 -9.72 -29.13 14.71
CA VAL A 28 -9.49 -28.18 13.61
C VAL A 28 -8.88 -26.88 14.13
N LYS A 29 -7.91 -26.35 13.38
CA LYS A 29 -7.34 -25.01 13.61
C LYS A 29 -7.99 -24.03 12.64
N VAL A 30 -8.62 -22.99 13.16
CA VAL A 30 -9.22 -21.90 12.36
C VAL A 30 -8.22 -20.74 12.27
N ILE A 31 -7.90 -20.31 11.05
CA ILE A 31 -7.07 -19.13 10.78
C ILE A 31 -7.96 -18.10 10.10
N ILE A 32 -8.06 -16.91 10.67
CA ILE A 32 -8.90 -15.83 10.14
C ILE A 32 -7.97 -14.74 9.60
N GLU A 33 -8.02 -14.53 8.29
CA GLU A 33 -7.32 -13.45 7.61
C GLU A 33 -8.35 -12.44 7.11
N THR A 34 -8.33 -11.23 7.66
CA THR A 34 -9.23 -10.15 7.23
C THR A 34 -8.62 -9.39 6.08
N GLU A 35 -9.29 -9.34 4.93
CA GLU A 35 -8.91 -8.45 3.84
C GLU A 35 -9.38 -7.02 4.13
N MET A 36 -8.50 -6.03 3.94
CA MET A 36 -8.90 -4.62 3.99
C MET A 36 -9.92 -4.32 2.90
N ASN A 37 -11.03 -3.69 3.28
CA ASN A 37 -12.03 -3.22 2.34
C ASN A 37 -11.50 -2.01 1.53
N LYS A 38 -12.22 -1.64 0.46
CA LYS A 38 -11.79 -0.56 -0.44
C LYS A 38 -11.67 0.79 0.28
N GLU A 39 -12.53 1.06 1.26
CA GLU A 39 -12.54 2.31 2.01
C GLU A 39 -11.37 2.38 2.99
N GLU A 40 -11.08 1.28 3.69
CA GLU A 40 -9.89 1.15 4.54
C GLU A 40 -8.61 1.35 3.74
N LYS A 41 -8.51 0.75 2.55
CA LYS A 41 -7.37 0.96 1.64
C LYS A 41 -7.25 2.42 1.21
N ARG A 42 -8.37 3.08 0.90
CA ARG A 42 -8.40 4.49 0.51
C ARG A 42 -7.98 5.40 1.66
N MET A 43 -8.47 5.13 2.87
CA MET A 43 -8.12 5.89 4.07
C MET A 43 -6.64 5.71 4.42
N LEU A 44 -6.11 4.49 4.32
CA LEU A 44 -4.69 4.23 4.51
C LEU A 44 -3.85 5.01 3.49
N ALA A 45 -4.23 5.00 2.21
CA ALA A 45 -3.54 5.77 1.19
C ALA A 45 -3.62 7.28 1.44
N ALA A 46 -4.78 7.80 1.86
CA ALA A 46 -4.95 9.20 2.21
C ALA A 46 -4.07 9.61 3.40
N ASN A 47 -3.99 8.77 4.44
CA ASN A 47 -3.12 9.01 5.59
C ASN A 47 -1.64 8.99 5.22
N LEU A 48 -1.23 8.05 4.36
CA LEU A 48 0.16 7.94 3.91
C LEU A 48 0.57 9.10 2.99
N CYS A 49 -0.28 9.45 2.02
CA CYS A 49 0.00 10.54 1.09
C CYS A 49 -0.14 11.92 1.76
N GLY A 50 -1.09 12.06 2.68
CA GLY A 50 -1.28 13.28 3.47
C GLY A 50 -0.17 13.51 4.49
N ALA A 51 0.60 12.48 4.86
CA ALA A 51 1.72 12.63 5.79
C ALA A 51 2.78 13.65 5.33
N TRP A 52 2.85 13.90 4.03
CA TRP A 52 3.79 14.87 3.44
C TRP A 52 3.14 16.24 3.21
N VAL A 53 1.81 16.40 3.30
CA VAL A 53 1.16 17.67 2.96
C VAL A 53 1.50 18.78 3.95
N ASP A 54 1.67 18.42 5.22
CA ASP A 54 1.95 19.34 6.33
C ASP A 54 3.39 19.18 6.87
N ASP A 55 4.27 18.47 6.14
CA ASP A 55 5.66 18.27 6.56
C ASP A 55 6.50 19.52 6.26
N PRO A 56 6.94 20.27 7.30
CA PRO A 56 7.66 21.54 7.11
C PRO A 56 9.08 21.34 6.55
N SER A 57 9.62 20.12 6.56
CA SER A 57 10.94 19.83 5.99
C SER A 57 10.92 19.86 4.46
N ILE A 58 9.76 19.63 3.84
CA ILE A 58 9.63 19.56 2.39
C ILE A 58 10.00 20.89 1.74
N ASP A 59 9.53 22.01 2.26
CA ASP A 59 9.87 23.34 1.72
C ASP A 59 11.38 23.58 1.73
N SER A 60 12.05 23.26 2.85
CA SER A 60 13.50 23.39 2.98
C SER A 60 14.26 22.49 1.99
N ILE A 61 13.80 21.26 1.77
CA ILE A 61 14.41 20.31 0.82
C ILE A 61 14.28 20.86 -0.62
N PHE A 62 13.11 21.35 -0.99
CA PHE A 62 12.89 21.90 -2.34
C PHE A 62 13.67 23.19 -2.58
N GLU A 63 13.80 24.06 -1.56
CA GLU A 63 14.69 25.23 -1.65
C GLU A 63 16.15 24.85 -1.87
N GLU A 64 16.64 23.82 -1.20
CA GLU A 64 18.01 23.33 -1.37
C GLU A 64 18.22 22.77 -2.78
N ILE A 65 17.30 21.92 -3.25
CA ILE A 65 17.32 21.38 -4.62
C ILE A 65 17.33 22.51 -5.65
N GLU A 66 16.54 23.56 -5.44
CA GLU A 66 16.48 24.69 -6.37
C GLU A 66 17.80 25.47 -6.40
N LYS A 67 18.44 25.68 -5.25
CA LYS A 67 19.79 26.27 -5.17
C LYS A 67 20.81 25.40 -5.91
N GLU A 68 20.73 24.08 -5.79
CA GLU A 68 21.65 23.17 -6.49
C GLU A 68 21.45 23.18 -8.01
N ARG A 69 20.21 23.20 -8.49
CA ARG A 69 19.90 23.29 -9.92
C ARG A 69 20.49 24.54 -10.57
N HIS A 70 20.41 25.68 -9.88
CA HIS A 70 20.99 26.93 -10.37
C HIS A 70 22.52 26.96 -10.32
N LYS A 71 23.16 26.09 -9.53
CA LYS A 71 24.63 25.93 -9.53
C LYS A 71 25.12 25.09 -10.70
N TYR A 72 24.29 24.21 -11.27
CA TYR A 72 24.68 23.34 -12.37
C TYR A 72 24.42 24.04 -13.71
N PRO A 73 25.47 24.44 -14.47
CA PRO A 73 25.30 25.16 -15.74
C PRO A 73 24.80 24.29 -16.90
N GLY A 74 24.40 23.04 -16.64
CA GLY A 74 24.12 22.05 -17.67
C GLY A 74 25.36 21.27 -18.08
N ARG A 75 25.15 20.19 -18.84
CA ARG A 75 26.25 19.43 -19.45
C ARG A 75 26.72 20.19 -20.69
N GLU A 76 28.03 20.37 -20.82
CA GLU A 76 28.64 20.96 -22.01
C GLU A 76 28.27 20.11 -23.24
N VAL A 77 27.68 20.75 -24.26
CA VAL A 77 27.31 20.09 -25.51
C VAL A 77 28.31 20.53 -26.57
N ASP A 78 29.10 19.58 -27.06
CA ASP A 78 29.97 19.82 -28.21
C ASP A 78 29.12 19.85 -29.49
N ILE A 79 28.86 21.06 -29.98
CA ILE A 79 28.14 21.32 -31.22
C ILE A 79 28.84 20.79 -32.47
N ASN A 80 30.12 20.40 -32.37
CA ASN A 80 30.88 19.81 -33.47
C ASN A 80 30.92 18.27 -33.42
N ALA A 81 30.33 17.63 -32.40
CA ALA A 81 30.38 16.16 -32.25
C ALA A 81 29.60 15.39 -33.33
N PHE A 82 28.87 16.08 -34.21
CA PHE A 82 28.06 15.50 -35.29
C PHE A 82 28.39 16.05 -36.69
N ALA A 83 29.49 16.80 -36.84
CA ALA A 83 30.01 17.29 -38.12
C ALA A 83 31.20 16.43 -38.58
#